data_AF-A0A9E0KKZ1-F1
#
_entry.id   AF-A0A9E0KKZ1-F1
#
_cell.length_a   1.000
_cell.length_b   1.000
_cell.length_c   1.000
_cell.angle_alpha   90.00
_cell.angle_beta   90.00
_cell.angle_gamma   90.00
#
_symmetry.space_group_name_H-M   'P 1'
#
loop_
_entity.id
_entity.type
_entity.pdbx_description
1 polymer ?
#
loop_
_entity_poly.entity_id
_entity_poly.type
_entity_poly.pdbx_seq_one_letter_code
_entity_poly.pdbx_strand_id
1 'polypeptide(L)'
;MEIYPDPDEPVQNMSDALDEEAEEAPNAEPLDVDALVRKARRSRQIAESDVQSILASVSEEQADQLYERLQKLNIRIVSADGELIDDPGGIGLLDRLDDLDEADDELHRSDAEDDPVHTYLKEIGQVPLLTAEQEIWLATQMQAQRVLERLNHDVGLTQPAGANGRRGRKPPAPEQAPNTQADRAVNQNELRAQVMLLNYRNMLECWQCVHDSSSHIHVAMPDLSSLMNEARTLRDDWQSSQRSYIHRYLNDGTWGQDEAWTDLAECLFSVFTALYLLPNELAEQVGDHIRATGQLPRAADVEDWLFPPDSSLKYNDFMIIHLAEEAKGHLTRANLRLVVSVAKRYMGRGIQLLDLVQEGNVGLLRAVEKFDHTKGFKFSTYATWWIRQAVSRAIADQARTIRIPVHMYETINKIVKIQRELVQKLGHEPSTEELALAPELEYLTPEEIAAIKTAQDANLPIDPALERKWRQAVSKIRDIQRIAMDPMSLETPVGNNDDATELGDFLADESILEPGDAASRELLREQIRNVLEALNEREREVLEMRFGLNDGNDHTLEEVGKSFGVTRERIRQIEAKALRKLRHPSRSRSLRDYLQ
;
A
#
# COMPACT_ATOMS: atom_id res chain seq x y z
N MET A 1 -28.57 -20.19 -53.13
CA MET A 1 -27.64 -21.32 -53.32
C MET A 1 -26.49 -21.02 -52.40
N GLU A 2 -26.67 -21.33 -51.12
CA GLU A 2 -25.70 -21.09 -50.06
C GLU A 2 -25.64 -22.37 -49.24
N ILE A 3 -24.41 -22.80 -49.04
CA ILE A 3 -23.99 -24.10 -48.53
C ILE A 3 -23.90 -23.94 -47.01
N TYR A 4 -24.77 -24.64 -46.27
CA TYR A 4 -24.58 -24.84 -44.85
C TYR A 4 -23.55 -25.97 -44.64
N PRO A 5 -22.55 -25.82 -43.76
CA PRO A 5 -21.66 -26.91 -43.40
C PRO A 5 -22.32 -27.87 -42.39
N ASP A 6 -21.87 -29.13 -42.43
CA ASP A 6 -22.32 -30.31 -41.67
C ASP A 6 -22.16 -30.15 -40.14
N PRO A 7 -23.08 -30.70 -39.31
CA PRO A 7 -22.96 -30.69 -37.86
C PRO A 7 -22.51 -32.08 -37.36
N ASP A 8 -21.20 -32.33 -37.34
CA ASP A 8 -20.60 -33.46 -36.61
C ASP A 8 -19.21 -33.03 -36.08
N GLU A 9 -19.22 -32.15 -35.08
CA GLU A 9 -18.13 -32.02 -34.10
C GLU A 9 -18.72 -31.98 -32.69
N PRO A 10 -18.08 -32.60 -31.69
CA PRO A 10 -18.62 -32.67 -30.35
C PRO A 10 -18.55 -31.29 -29.70
N VAL A 11 -19.70 -30.76 -29.31
CA VAL A 11 -19.81 -29.59 -28.44
C VAL A 11 -19.27 -30.00 -27.06
N GLN A 12 -18.03 -29.61 -26.76
CA GLN A 12 -17.52 -29.66 -25.40
C GLN A 12 -18.30 -28.65 -24.55
N ASN A 13 -18.88 -29.14 -23.46
CA ASN A 13 -19.64 -28.36 -22.48
C ASN A 13 -18.81 -27.18 -21.97
N MET A 14 -19.34 -25.97 -22.14
CA MET A 14 -18.70 -24.70 -21.73
C MET A 14 -19.14 -24.26 -20.32
N SER A 15 -19.44 -25.21 -19.43
CA SER A 15 -19.88 -24.94 -18.05
C SER A 15 -19.06 -25.62 -16.95
N ASP A 16 -18.00 -26.34 -17.30
CA ASP A 16 -17.05 -26.95 -16.33
C ASP A 16 -15.67 -26.25 -16.33
N ALA A 17 -15.56 -25.06 -16.94
CA ALA A 17 -14.29 -24.33 -17.09
C ALA A 17 -14.07 -23.20 -16.06
N LEU A 18 -14.76 -23.22 -14.91
CA LEU A 18 -14.65 -22.15 -13.91
C LEU A 18 -14.17 -22.59 -12.52
N ASP A 19 -13.82 -23.87 -12.30
CA ASP A 19 -13.39 -24.34 -10.97
C ASP A 19 -12.08 -25.15 -10.93
N GLU A 20 -11.29 -25.23 -12.01
CA GLU A 20 -9.97 -25.91 -12.01
C GLU A 20 -8.86 -25.13 -12.74
N GLU A 21 -8.73 -23.83 -12.46
CA GLU A 21 -7.48 -23.07 -12.66
C GLU A 21 -7.08 -22.36 -11.35
N ALA A 22 -6.86 -23.18 -10.32
CA ALA A 22 -6.11 -22.78 -9.13
C ALA A 22 -4.74 -23.46 -9.15
N GLU A 23 -3.98 -23.26 -10.23
CA GLU A 23 -2.55 -23.55 -10.25
C GLU A 23 -1.76 -22.32 -10.71
N GLU A 24 -0.92 -21.87 -9.78
CA GLU A 24 0.29 -21.08 -9.96
C GLU A 24 0.10 -19.69 -10.60
N ALA A 25 -0.08 -18.71 -9.71
CA ALA A 25 0.33 -17.33 -9.97
C ALA A 25 1.64 -17.34 -10.78
N PRO A 26 1.75 -16.60 -11.90
CA PRO A 26 2.99 -16.53 -12.64
C PRO A 26 4.02 -16.03 -11.63
N ASN A 27 5.03 -16.86 -11.40
CA ASN A 27 6.16 -16.57 -10.55
C ASN A 27 6.69 -15.21 -11.01
N ALA A 28 6.34 -14.15 -10.26
CA ALA A 28 6.70 -12.80 -10.60
C ALA A 28 8.21 -12.79 -10.74
N GLU A 29 8.72 -12.50 -11.94
CA GLU A 29 10.15 -12.28 -12.10
C GLU A 29 10.59 -11.34 -10.98
N PRO A 30 11.63 -11.67 -10.19
CA PRO A 30 12.03 -10.83 -9.09
C PRO A 30 12.39 -9.47 -9.67
N LEU A 31 11.55 -8.48 -9.40
CA LEU A 31 11.77 -7.10 -9.83
C LEU A 31 13.19 -6.71 -9.44
N ASP A 32 13.99 -6.31 -10.44
CA ASP A 32 15.45 -6.20 -10.32
C ASP A 32 15.85 -4.98 -9.49
N VAL A 33 15.69 -5.10 -8.16
CA VAL A 33 16.25 -4.21 -7.14
C VAL A 33 17.74 -3.99 -7.39
N ASP A 34 18.45 -5.01 -7.88
CA ASP A 34 19.87 -4.92 -8.20
C ASP A 34 20.14 -4.08 -9.48
N ALA A 35 19.23 -4.01 -10.45
CA ALA A 35 19.34 -3.13 -11.61
C ALA A 35 19.18 -1.66 -11.21
N LEU A 36 18.23 -1.35 -10.33
CA LEU A 36 18.06 0.01 -9.81
C LEU A 36 19.31 0.45 -9.05
N VAL A 37 19.84 -0.41 -8.17
CA VAL A 37 21.07 -0.17 -7.42
C VAL A 37 22.29 -0.02 -8.35
N ARG A 38 22.37 -0.81 -9.43
CA ARG A 38 23.42 -0.68 -10.47
C ARG A 38 23.31 0.64 -11.25
N LYS A 39 22.10 1.09 -11.58
CA LYS A 39 21.83 2.39 -12.23
C LYS A 39 22.21 3.54 -11.30
N ALA A 40 21.83 3.44 -10.04
CA ALA A 40 22.09 4.42 -9.00
C ALA A 40 23.57 4.57 -8.63
N ARG A 41 24.33 3.47 -8.64
CA ARG A 41 25.79 3.51 -8.42
C ARG A 41 26.53 4.36 -9.46
N ARG A 42 25.98 4.51 -10.67
CA ARG A 42 26.61 5.29 -11.75
C ARG A 42 26.33 6.79 -11.62
N SER A 43 25.14 7.17 -11.16
CA SER A 43 24.68 8.57 -11.09
C SER A 43 24.72 9.18 -9.68
N ARG A 44 24.85 8.37 -8.62
CA ARG A 44 24.58 8.73 -7.21
C ARG A 44 23.19 9.34 -6.97
N GLN A 45 22.29 9.23 -7.96
CA GLN A 45 20.94 9.79 -7.95
C GLN A 45 19.95 8.79 -8.56
N ILE A 46 18.76 8.65 -7.98
CA ILE A 46 17.67 7.87 -8.56
C ILE A 46 16.43 8.76 -8.72
N ALA A 47 15.75 8.62 -9.85
CA ALA A 47 14.46 9.25 -10.08
C ALA A 47 13.38 8.61 -9.20
N GLU A 48 12.58 9.45 -8.55
CA GLU A 48 11.50 9.03 -7.65
C GLU A 48 10.51 8.04 -8.30
N SER A 49 10.21 8.20 -9.59
CA SER A 49 9.36 7.29 -10.36
C SER A 49 9.88 5.85 -10.39
N ASP A 50 11.21 5.68 -10.46
CA ASP A 50 11.84 4.37 -10.58
C ASP A 50 11.87 3.64 -9.23
N VAL A 51 11.92 4.39 -8.13
CA VAL A 51 11.82 3.85 -6.76
C VAL A 51 10.36 3.48 -6.48
N GLN A 52 9.40 4.35 -6.83
CA GLN A 52 7.98 4.11 -6.62
C GLN A 52 7.45 2.91 -7.41
N SER A 53 7.90 2.69 -8.64
CA SER A 53 7.46 1.55 -9.45
C SER A 53 7.82 0.20 -8.85
N ILE A 54 8.99 0.11 -8.23
CA ILE A 54 9.41 -1.12 -7.53
C ILE A 54 8.58 -1.25 -6.26
N LEU A 55 8.45 -0.19 -5.46
CA LEU A 55 7.71 -0.19 -4.20
C LEU A 55 6.21 -0.46 -4.33
N ALA A 56 5.60 -0.12 -5.46
CA ALA A 56 4.19 -0.40 -5.73
C ALA A 56 3.86 -1.89 -5.82
N SER A 57 4.85 -2.70 -6.21
CA SER A 57 4.72 -4.14 -6.43
C SER A 57 5.30 -5.01 -5.30
N VAL A 58 6.00 -4.36 -4.37
CA VAL A 58 6.90 -5.01 -3.41
C VAL A 58 6.28 -4.98 -2.00
N SER A 59 6.57 -6.02 -1.20
CA SER A 59 6.05 -6.09 0.17
C SER A 59 6.66 -4.99 1.04
N GLU A 60 5.98 -4.64 2.14
CA GLU A 60 6.43 -3.58 3.03
C GLU A 60 7.84 -3.83 3.61
N GLU A 61 8.21 -5.09 3.83
CA GLU A 61 9.54 -5.49 4.32
C GLU A 61 10.63 -5.35 3.25
N GLN A 62 10.30 -5.64 2.00
CA GLN A 62 11.23 -5.53 0.88
C GLN A 62 11.45 -4.05 0.49
N ALA A 63 10.44 -3.20 0.69
CA ALA A 63 10.55 -1.75 0.57
C ALA A 63 11.56 -1.18 1.57
N ASP A 64 11.49 -1.64 2.82
CA ASP A 64 12.44 -1.27 3.88
C ASP A 64 13.87 -1.71 3.52
N GLN A 65 14.04 -2.94 3.03
CA GLN A 65 15.35 -3.46 2.60
C GLN A 65 15.93 -2.70 1.41
N LEU A 66 15.11 -2.34 0.42
CA LEU A 66 15.52 -1.50 -0.70
C LEU A 66 16.05 -0.17 -0.19
N TYR A 67 15.33 0.45 0.75
CA TYR A 67 15.72 1.73 1.32
C TYR A 67 17.02 1.64 2.11
N GLU A 68 17.18 0.64 2.99
CA GLU A 68 18.45 0.41 3.69
C GLU A 68 19.62 0.24 2.72
N ARG A 69 19.38 -0.43 1.60
CA ARG A 69 20.41 -0.64 0.58
C ARG A 69 20.73 0.62 -0.21
N LEU A 70 19.75 1.47 -0.46
CA LEU A 70 19.94 2.79 -1.08
C LEU A 70 20.67 3.76 -0.13
N GLN A 71 20.37 3.68 1.17
CA GLN A 71 21.03 4.44 2.23
C GLN A 71 22.50 4.04 2.41
N LYS A 72 22.79 2.73 2.48
CA LYS A 72 24.18 2.20 2.54
C LYS A 72 25.06 2.67 1.39
N LEU A 73 24.46 3.04 0.26
CA LEU A 73 25.17 3.50 -0.93
C LEU A 73 25.17 5.02 -1.09
N ASN A 74 24.60 5.76 -0.13
CA ASN A 74 24.51 7.23 -0.10
C ASN A 74 23.90 7.81 -1.40
N ILE A 75 22.82 7.19 -1.88
CA ILE A 75 22.16 7.54 -3.14
C ILE A 75 21.05 8.56 -2.86
N ARG A 76 21.06 9.69 -3.56
CA ARG A 76 20.05 10.75 -3.42
C ARG A 76 18.82 10.49 -4.28
N ILE A 77 17.62 10.61 -3.72
CA ILE A 77 16.36 10.49 -4.48
C ILE A 77 16.00 11.87 -5.03
N VAL A 78 15.71 11.96 -6.32
CA VAL A 78 15.36 13.22 -7.01
C VAL A 78 13.92 13.13 -7.50
N SER A 79 13.11 14.15 -7.21
CA SER A 79 11.70 14.18 -7.62
C SER A 79 11.52 14.47 -9.11
N ALA A 80 10.31 14.26 -9.62
CA ALA A 80 9.94 14.50 -11.02
C ALA A 80 10.20 15.93 -11.50
N ASP A 81 10.25 16.90 -10.58
CA ASP A 81 10.45 18.33 -10.84
C ASP A 81 11.95 18.75 -10.83
N GLY A 82 12.88 17.80 -10.64
CA GLY A 82 14.32 18.08 -10.61
C GLY A 82 14.82 18.74 -9.32
N GLU A 83 13.96 18.88 -8.31
CA GLU A 83 14.34 19.34 -6.98
C GLU A 83 15.08 18.25 -6.19
N LEU A 84 16.21 18.62 -5.58
CA LEU A 84 16.96 17.81 -4.63
C LEU A 84 16.15 17.67 -3.33
N ILE A 85 15.85 16.44 -2.93
CA ILE A 85 15.03 16.12 -1.75
C ILE A 85 15.84 16.23 -0.42
N ASP A 86 17.16 16.40 -0.51
CA ASP A 86 18.10 16.34 0.62
C ASP A 86 18.20 17.62 1.47
N ASP A 87 17.40 18.66 1.24
CA ASP A 87 17.44 19.85 2.09
C ASP A 87 16.10 20.12 2.82
N PRO A 88 15.90 19.50 4.00
CA PRO A 88 14.91 19.95 4.99
C PRO A 88 15.24 21.35 5.56
N GLY A 89 16.38 21.96 5.20
CA GLY A 89 16.71 23.36 5.48
C GLY A 89 16.16 24.33 4.43
N GLY A 90 15.68 23.82 3.29
CA GLY A 90 14.99 24.57 2.25
C GLY A 90 13.49 24.73 2.50
N ILE A 91 13.03 24.69 3.76
CA ILE A 91 11.65 25.04 4.13
C ILE A 91 11.48 26.56 4.08
N GLY A 92 11.79 27.18 2.93
CA GLY A 92 11.40 28.56 2.62
C GLY A 92 9.90 28.70 2.29
N LEU A 93 9.12 27.64 2.52
CA LEU A 93 7.67 27.61 2.37
C LEU A 93 6.93 27.62 3.72
N LEU A 94 7.60 27.37 4.87
CA LEU A 94 7.02 27.63 6.18
C LEU A 94 7.03 29.14 6.48
N ASP A 95 8.10 29.85 6.11
CA ASP A 95 8.15 31.32 6.19
C ASP A 95 7.04 31.97 5.36
N ARG A 96 6.66 31.35 4.24
CA ARG A 96 5.55 31.82 3.41
C ARG A 96 4.16 31.46 3.92
N LEU A 97 4.03 30.60 4.92
CA LEU A 97 2.74 30.36 5.57
C LEU A 97 2.46 31.45 6.62
N ASP A 98 3.49 32.00 7.25
CA ASP A 98 3.34 33.17 8.14
C ASP A 98 3.09 34.47 7.32
N ASP A 99 3.60 34.57 6.08
CA ASP A 99 3.32 35.71 5.18
C ASP A 99 1.94 35.68 4.50
N LEU A 100 1.23 34.54 4.53
CA LEU A 100 -0.13 34.43 3.97
C LEU A 100 -1.21 34.93 4.93
N ASP A 101 -0.86 35.16 6.20
CA ASP A 101 -1.78 35.71 7.20
C ASP A 101 -1.93 37.24 7.11
N GLU A 102 -1.12 37.96 6.32
CA GLU A 102 -1.17 39.44 6.26
C GLU A 102 -1.70 40.05 4.94
N ALA A 103 -1.88 39.28 3.86
CA ALA A 103 -2.20 39.87 2.54
C ALA A 103 -3.62 39.61 1.98
N ASP A 104 -4.34 38.60 2.45
CA ASP A 104 -5.69 38.25 1.93
C ASP A 104 -6.84 38.48 2.95
N ASP A 105 -6.53 39.13 4.07
CA ASP A 105 -7.40 39.16 5.26
C ASP A 105 -8.53 40.23 5.24
N GLU A 106 -8.78 40.87 4.08
CA GLU A 106 -9.78 41.95 3.97
C GLU A 106 -11.06 41.63 3.16
N LEU A 107 -11.20 40.45 2.52
CA LEU A 107 -12.37 40.19 1.65
C LEU A 107 -13.18 38.90 1.84
N HIS A 108 -12.79 37.95 2.71
CA HIS A 108 -13.53 36.67 2.85
C HIS A 108 -13.82 36.20 4.30
N ARG A 109 -13.83 37.11 5.28
CA ARG A 109 -14.05 36.75 6.70
C ARG A 109 -15.46 36.25 7.06
N SER A 110 -16.44 36.22 6.15
CA SER A 110 -17.80 35.74 6.47
C SER A 110 -18.09 34.28 6.12
N ASP A 111 -17.31 33.66 5.23
CA ASP A 111 -17.58 32.29 4.74
C ASP A 111 -16.52 31.27 5.21
N ALA A 112 -15.47 31.72 5.90
CA ALA A 112 -14.33 30.89 6.34
C ALA A 112 -14.52 30.21 7.72
N GLU A 113 -15.59 30.53 8.46
CA GLU A 113 -15.84 29.93 9.77
C GLU A 113 -16.32 28.47 9.70
N ASP A 114 -16.81 28.01 8.53
CA ASP A 114 -17.36 26.65 8.33
C ASP A 114 -16.50 25.73 7.46
N ASP A 115 -15.29 26.13 7.03
CA ASP A 115 -14.41 25.25 6.23
C ASP A 115 -13.73 24.19 7.14
N PRO A 116 -13.99 22.88 6.95
CA PRO A 116 -13.34 21.82 7.71
C PRO A 116 -11.81 21.83 7.54
N VAL A 117 -11.28 22.30 6.40
CA VAL A 117 -9.84 22.43 6.16
C VAL A 117 -9.24 23.46 7.11
N HIS A 118 -9.87 24.63 7.22
CA HIS A 118 -9.39 25.70 8.08
C HIS A 118 -9.40 25.30 9.56
N THR A 119 -10.47 24.61 10.00
CA THR A 119 -10.57 24.06 11.35
C THR A 119 -9.44 23.07 11.63
N TYR A 120 -9.16 22.16 10.69
CA TYR A 120 -8.07 21.20 10.82
C TYR A 120 -6.68 21.87 10.88
N LEU A 121 -6.41 22.86 10.02
CA LEU A 121 -5.14 23.59 10.01
C LEU A 121 -4.90 24.34 11.33
N LYS A 122 -5.96 24.90 11.91
CA LYS A 122 -5.91 25.58 13.21
C LYS A 122 -5.61 24.61 14.36
N GLU A 123 -6.16 23.40 14.33
CA GLU A 123 -5.90 22.38 15.35
C GLU A 123 -4.45 21.89 15.32
N ILE A 124 -3.92 21.58 14.13
CA ILE A 124 -2.53 21.11 14.00
C ILE A 124 -1.50 22.23 14.27
N GLY A 125 -1.88 23.49 14.09
CA GLY A 125 -1.04 24.65 14.38
C GLY A 125 -0.81 24.91 15.87
N GLN A 126 -1.66 24.37 16.75
CA GLN A 126 -1.52 24.53 18.21
C GLN A 126 -0.36 23.72 18.80
N VAL A 127 0.09 22.67 18.10
CA VAL A 127 1.14 21.78 18.59
C VAL A 127 2.51 22.37 18.22
N PRO A 128 3.43 22.55 19.19
CA PRO A 128 4.76 23.10 18.92
C PRO A 128 5.60 22.14 18.06
N LEU A 129 6.52 22.71 17.29
CA LEU A 129 7.49 21.95 16.50
C LEU A 129 8.52 21.28 17.43
N LEU A 130 8.94 20.08 17.05
CA LEU A 130 9.96 19.34 17.79
C LEU A 130 11.38 19.77 17.37
N THR A 131 12.29 19.73 18.34
CA THR A 131 13.73 19.81 18.09
C THR A 131 14.28 18.40 17.82
N ALA A 132 15.48 18.31 17.20
CA ALA A 132 16.12 17.02 16.92
C ALA A 132 16.38 16.19 18.20
N GLU A 133 16.64 16.85 19.33
CA GLU A 133 16.85 16.19 20.62
C GLU A 133 15.55 15.57 21.15
N GLN A 134 14.44 16.30 21.03
CA GLN A 134 13.12 15.79 21.40
C GLN A 134 12.66 14.64 20.50
N GLU A 135 13.01 14.64 19.21
CA GLU A 135 12.76 13.51 18.31
C GLU A 135 13.45 12.24 18.82
N ILE A 136 14.73 12.34 19.22
CA ILE A 136 15.51 11.21 19.77
C ILE A 136 14.88 10.68 21.06
N TRP A 137 14.47 11.58 21.95
CA TRP A 137 13.85 11.23 23.22
C TRP A 137 12.52 10.50 23.06
N LEU A 138 11.60 11.03 22.25
CA LEU A 138 10.32 10.38 21.96
C LEU A 138 10.54 9.02 21.28
N ALA A 139 11.49 8.94 20.35
CA ALA A 139 11.82 7.70 19.68
C ALA A 139 12.45 6.66 20.63
N THR A 140 13.26 7.10 21.61
CA THR A 140 13.80 6.23 22.66
C THR A 140 12.69 5.65 23.53
N GLN A 141 11.69 6.46 23.92
CA GLN A 141 10.54 5.98 24.70
C GLN A 141 9.75 4.90 23.94
N MET A 142 9.56 5.09 22.63
CA MET A 142 8.93 4.09 21.76
C MET A 142 9.79 2.82 21.62
N GLN A 143 11.12 2.96 21.49
CA GLN A 143 12.03 1.83 21.42
C GLN A 143 12.06 1.04 22.75
N ALA A 144 11.97 1.73 23.88
CA ALA A 144 11.94 1.10 25.20
C ALA A 144 10.78 0.11 25.34
N GLN A 145 9.58 0.47 24.87
CA GLN A 145 8.45 -0.47 24.84
C GLN A 145 8.79 -1.74 24.05
N ARG A 146 9.37 -1.62 22.87
CA ARG A 146 9.71 -2.78 22.01
C ARG A 146 10.74 -3.69 22.66
N VAL A 147 11.76 -3.09 23.29
CA VAL A 147 12.79 -3.83 24.01
C VAL A 147 12.16 -4.54 25.20
N LEU A 148 11.29 -3.87 25.96
CA LEU A 148 10.59 -4.49 27.08
C LEU A 148 9.68 -5.64 26.64
N GLU A 149 8.93 -5.49 25.55
CA GLU A 149 8.11 -6.56 24.96
C GLU A 149 8.93 -7.76 24.53
N ARG A 150 10.09 -7.53 23.89
CA ARG A 150 11.05 -8.59 23.51
C ARG A 150 11.56 -9.33 24.74
N LEU A 151 12.03 -8.61 25.77
CA LEU A 151 12.54 -9.21 27.00
C LEU A 151 11.44 -9.99 27.75
N ASN A 152 10.22 -9.46 27.79
CA ASN A 152 9.06 -10.14 28.35
C ASN A 152 8.72 -11.43 27.60
N HIS A 153 8.95 -11.48 26.29
CA HIS A 153 8.80 -12.68 25.49
C HIS A 153 9.89 -13.71 25.81
N ASP A 154 11.15 -13.28 25.86
CA ASP A 154 12.31 -14.15 26.10
C ASP A 154 12.25 -14.86 27.46
N VAL A 155 11.74 -14.18 28.49
CA VAL A 155 11.55 -14.73 29.84
C VAL A 155 10.21 -15.51 29.97
N GLY A 156 9.34 -15.45 28.96
CA GLY A 156 8.06 -16.16 28.94
C GLY A 156 6.95 -15.51 29.77
N LEU A 157 7.08 -14.21 30.10
CA LEU A 157 6.03 -13.43 30.77
C LEU A 157 4.82 -13.20 29.85
N THR A 158 5.05 -13.09 28.54
CA THR A 158 4.01 -12.94 27.51
C THR A 158 4.01 -14.13 26.54
N GLN A 159 2.83 -14.67 26.22
CA GLN A 159 2.68 -15.72 25.20
C GLN A 159 2.58 -15.10 23.80
N PRO A 160 3.12 -15.75 22.76
CA PRO A 160 3.07 -15.22 21.40
C PRO A 160 1.62 -15.07 20.92
N ALA A 161 1.28 -13.90 20.39
CA ALA A 161 -0.04 -13.54 19.88
C ALA A 161 -0.54 -14.41 18.69
N GLY A 162 0.30 -15.32 18.16
CA GLY A 162 -0.02 -16.21 17.04
C GLY A 162 -0.47 -17.65 17.40
N ALA A 163 -0.53 -18.02 18.68
CA ALA A 163 -0.80 -19.43 19.08
C ALA A 163 -2.29 -19.80 19.22
N ASN A 164 -3.22 -18.95 18.78
CA ASN A 164 -4.67 -19.25 18.84
C ASN A 164 -5.24 -19.93 17.57
N GLY A 165 -4.40 -20.32 16.60
CA GLY A 165 -4.85 -20.85 15.30
C GLY A 165 -4.70 -22.36 15.06
N ARG A 166 -4.07 -23.15 15.94
CA ARG A 166 -3.95 -24.60 15.74
C ARG A 166 -4.33 -25.34 17.02
N ARG A 167 -5.48 -26.03 16.99
CA ARG A 167 -5.86 -27.08 17.95
C ARG A 167 -4.88 -28.26 17.83
N GLY A 168 -3.65 -28.05 18.30
CA GLY A 168 -2.64 -29.09 18.52
C GLY A 168 -2.74 -29.57 19.96
N ARG A 169 -2.73 -30.90 20.12
CA ARG A 169 -2.75 -31.68 21.37
C ARG A 169 -2.10 -30.95 22.56
N LYS A 170 -2.92 -30.65 23.58
CA LYS A 170 -2.50 -30.12 24.89
C LYS A 170 -1.32 -30.95 25.44
N PRO A 171 -0.13 -30.40 25.68
CA PRO A 171 0.94 -31.12 26.37
C PRO A 171 0.49 -31.44 27.82
N PRO A 172 0.99 -32.53 28.43
CA PRO A 172 0.61 -32.88 29.79
C PRO A 172 0.97 -31.73 30.74
N ALA A 173 0.00 -31.34 31.57
CA ALA A 173 0.18 -30.26 32.54
C ALA A 173 1.29 -30.65 33.55
N PRO A 174 2.24 -29.76 33.87
CA PRO A 174 3.12 -29.98 35.02
C PRO A 174 2.28 -30.08 36.30
N GLU A 175 2.59 -31.05 37.15
CA GLU A 175 1.79 -31.50 38.32
C GLU A 175 1.66 -30.49 39.48
N GLN A 176 2.09 -29.23 39.32
CA GLN A 176 1.95 -28.20 40.35
C GLN A 176 1.66 -26.84 39.70
N ALA A 177 0.43 -26.63 39.25
CA ALA A 177 -0.05 -25.30 38.92
C ALA A 177 -0.36 -24.55 40.24
N PRO A 178 0.17 -23.32 40.45
CA PRO A 178 -0.13 -22.54 41.64
C PRO A 178 -1.64 -22.30 41.78
N ASN A 179 -2.24 -22.83 42.85
CA ASN A 179 -3.68 -22.99 43.03
C ASN A 179 -4.36 -21.73 43.63
N THR A 180 -3.64 -20.64 43.89
CA THR A 180 -4.21 -19.37 44.33
C THR A 180 -3.79 -18.18 43.45
N GLN A 181 -4.63 -17.13 43.38
CA GLN A 181 -4.30 -15.89 42.64
C GLN A 181 -3.04 -15.20 43.19
N ALA A 182 -2.75 -15.37 44.49
CA ALA A 182 -1.55 -14.85 45.13
C ALA A 182 -0.29 -15.53 44.59
N ASP A 183 -0.28 -16.86 44.48
CA ASP A 183 0.87 -17.61 43.95
C ASP A 183 1.17 -17.28 42.49
N ARG A 184 0.14 -16.96 41.69
CA ARG A 184 0.31 -16.49 40.30
C ARG A 184 0.93 -15.09 40.23
N ALA A 185 0.53 -14.19 41.14
CA ALA A 185 1.08 -12.84 41.20
C ALA A 185 2.55 -12.84 41.66
N VAL A 186 2.91 -13.70 42.62
CA VAL A 186 4.30 -13.89 43.06
C VAL A 186 5.16 -14.41 41.91
N ASN A 187 4.70 -15.42 41.18
CA ASN A 187 5.40 -15.96 40.00
C ASN A 187 5.57 -14.89 38.89
N GLN A 188 4.56 -14.07 38.62
CA GLN A 188 4.69 -12.97 37.65
C GLN A 188 5.70 -11.90 38.07
N ASN A 189 5.78 -11.57 39.36
CA ASN A 189 6.75 -10.59 39.85
C ASN A 189 8.19 -11.15 39.82
N GLU A 190 8.38 -12.43 40.10
CA GLU A 190 9.66 -13.12 39.92
C GLU A 190 10.10 -13.09 38.44
N LEU A 191 9.20 -13.37 37.51
CA LEU A 191 9.48 -13.27 36.07
C LEU A 191 9.83 -11.82 35.65
N ARG A 192 9.16 -10.80 36.19
CA ARG A 192 9.53 -9.40 35.94
C ARG A 192 10.91 -9.04 36.48
N ALA A 193 11.29 -9.54 37.66
CA ALA A 193 12.63 -9.34 38.19
C ALA A 193 13.69 -10.02 37.29
N GLN A 194 13.39 -11.20 36.75
CA GLN A 194 14.24 -11.87 35.76
C GLN A 194 14.36 -11.07 34.46
N VAL A 195 13.28 -10.45 33.97
CA VAL A 195 13.30 -9.54 32.82
C VAL A 195 14.25 -8.36 33.07
N MET A 196 14.17 -7.73 34.24
CA MET A 196 15.05 -6.60 34.59
C MET A 196 16.52 -7.03 34.75
N LEU A 197 16.76 -8.22 35.31
CA LEU A 197 18.10 -8.78 35.39
C LEU A 197 18.67 -9.10 33.99
N LEU A 198 17.86 -9.62 33.08
CA LEU A 198 18.24 -9.85 31.69
C LEU A 198 18.54 -8.52 30.97
N ASN A 199 17.69 -7.50 31.14
CA ASN A 199 17.95 -6.15 30.64
C ASN A 199 19.31 -5.63 31.11
N TYR A 200 19.60 -5.76 32.41
CA TYR A 200 20.87 -5.31 32.98
C TYR A 200 22.08 -6.09 32.43
N ARG A 201 21.97 -7.40 32.23
CA ARG A 201 23.04 -8.22 31.61
C ARG A 201 23.29 -7.78 30.16
N ASN A 202 22.24 -7.62 29.36
CA ASN A 202 22.34 -7.14 27.99
C ASN A 202 22.96 -5.73 27.94
N MET A 203 22.64 -4.86 28.91
CA MET A 203 23.26 -3.54 29.03
C MET A 203 24.76 -3.62 29.27
N LEU A 204 25.24 -4.54 30.12
CA LEU A 204 26.68 -4.75 30.34
C LEU A 204 27.40 -5.18 29.06
N GLU A 205 26.77 -6.07 28.27
CA GLU A 205 27.30 -6.49 26.97
C GLU A 205 27.32 -5.33 25.97
N CYS A 206 26.25 -4.54 25.90
CA CYS A 206 26.20 -3.35 25.04
C CYS A 206 27.22 -2.28 25.47
N TRP A 207 27.47 -2.13 26.78
CA TRP A 207 28.49 -1.22 27.29
C TRP A 207 29.91 -1.67 26.90
N GLN A 208 30.15 -2.98 26.88
CA GLN A 208 31.40 -3.52 26.34
C GLN A 208 31.51 -3.25 24.83
N CYS A 209 30.42 -3.38 24.06
CA CYS A 209 30.40 -2.96 22.66
C CYS A 209 30.76 -1.47 22.51
N VAL A 210 30.19 -0.58 23.32
CA VAL A 210 30.53 0.86 23.29
C VAL A 210 32.02 1.07 23.54
N HIS A 211 32.60 0.36 24.51
CA HIS A 211 34.04 0.43 24.78
C HIS A 211 34.87 -0.02 23.56
N ASP A 212 34.52 -1.15 22.96
CA ASP A 212 35.24 -1.71 21.82
C ASP A 212 35.12 -0.81 20.58
N SER A 213 33.93 -0.31 20.26
CA SER A 213 33.69 0.64 19.16
C SER A 213 34.35 2.00 19.39
N SER A 214 34.31 2.52 20.62
CA SER A 214 34.98 3.78 20.99
C SER A 214 36.51 3.64 20.86
N SER A 215 37.07 2.48 21.21
CA SER A 215 38.49 2.18 21.03
C SER A 215 38.90 2.10 19.55
N HIS A 216 38.01 1.57 18.70
CA HIS A 216 38.22 1.44 17.26
C HIS A 216 38.25 2.81 16.56
N ILE A 217 37.39 3.73 16.99
CA ILE A 217 37.26 5.10 16.43
C ILE A 217 38.21 6.09 17.14
N HIS A 218 38.91 5.65 18.19
CA HIS A 218 39.83 6.45 19.01
C HIS A 218 39.18 7.70 19.65
N VAL A 219 37.95 7.55 20.13
CA VAL A 219 37.18 8.60 20.80
C VAL A 219 37.24 8.41 22.32
N ALA A 220 37.07 9.48 23.08
CA ALA A 220 36.96 9.38 24.54
C ALA A 220 35.68 8.62 24.93
N MET A 221 35.77 7.75 25.94
CA MET A 221 34.62 6.99 26.42
C MET A 221 33.49 7.92 26.91
N PRO A 222 32.21 7.60 26.62
CA PRO A 222 31.10 8.41 27.10
C PRO A 222 30.98 8.35 28.63
N ASP A 223 30.52 9.45 29.24
CA ASP A 223 30.31 9.56 30.68
C ASP A 223 28.99 8.90 31.08
N LEU A 224 29.11 7.77 31.77
CA LEU A 224 27.99 6.99 32.26
C LEU A 224 27.10 7.76 33.24
N SER A 225 27.66 8.68 34.04
CA SER A 225 26.86 9.47 34.99
C SER A 225 25.93 10.44 34.25
N SER A 226 26.44 11.04 33.17
CA SER A 226 25.65 11.90 32.29
C SER A 226 24.56 11.12 31.55
N LEU A 227 24.87 9.93 31.04
CA LEU A 227 23.89 9.03 30.40
C LEU A 227 22.76 8.62 31.36
N MET A 228 23.12 8.23 32.59
CA MET A 228 22.15 7.85 33.62
C MET A 228 21.24 9.02 34.00
N ASN A 229 21.81 10.22 34.18
CA ASN A 229 21.03 11.41 34.49
C ASN A 229 20.07 11.75 33.35
N GLU A 230 20.52 11.68 32.10
CA GLU A 230 19.67 11.93 30.93
C GLU A 230 18.50 10.93 30.86
N ALA A 231 18.76 9.63 31.10
CA ALA A 231 17.74 8.59 31.06
C ALA A 231 16.68 8.79 32.15
N ARG A 232 17.09 9.25 33.34
CA ARG A 232 16.19 9.60 34.44
C ARG A 232 15.37 10.85 34.12
N THR A 233 16.00 11.92 33.61
CA THR A 233 15.27 13.14 33.24
C THR A 233 14.23 12.88 32.16
N LEU A 234 14.50 11.98 31.22
CA LEU A 234 13.56 11.61 30.16
C LEU A 234 12.28 10.96 30.71
N ARG A 235 12.36 10.26 31.86
CA ARG A 235 11.16 9.70 32.52
C ARG A 235 10.26 10.77 33.13
N ASP A 236 10.85 11.89 33.55
CA ASP A 236 10.13 12.95 34.26
C ASP A 236 9.61 14.03 33.30
N ASP A 237 10.44 14.47 32.34
CA ASP A 237 10.08 15.52 31.39
C ASP A 237 10.87 15.41 30.07
N TRP A 238 10.16 15.08 28.99
CA TRP A 238 10.71 15.08 27.63
C TRP A 238 10.72 16.47 26.98
N GLN A 239 9.96 17.43 27.50
CA GLN A 239 9.87 18.80 26.96
C GLN A 239 10.99 19.71 27.45
N SER A 240 11.91 19.18 28.25
CA SER A 240 13.06 19.91 28.76
C SER A 240 13.82 20.62 27.64
N SER A 241 14.20 21.87 27.91
CA SER A 241 15.05 22.68 27.01
C SER A 241 16.54 22.36 27.16
N GLN A 242 16.90 21.40 28.01
CA GLN A 242 18.28 20.97 28.19
C GLN A 242 18.76 20.19 26.98
N ARG A 243 20.04 20.37 26.61
CA ARG A 243 20.60 19.63 25.49
C ARG A 243 20.89 18.18 25.86
N SER A 244 20.50 17.26 24.99
CA SER A 244 20.83 15.83 25.12
C SER A 244 22.35 15.62 25.16
N TYR A 245 22.82 14.86 26.15
CA TYR A 245 24.23 14.51 26.26
C TYR A 245 24.63 13.55 25.13
N ILE A 246 23.80 12.55 24.84
CA ILE A 246 24.02 11.57 23.76
C ILE A 246 24.12 12.28 22.42
N HIS A 247 23.16 13.17 22.13
CA HIS A 247 23.16 13.92 20.89
C HIS A 247 24.45 14.74 20.73
N ARG A 248 24.90 15.44 21.79
CA ARG A 248 26.16 16.19 21.76
C ARG A 248 27.37 15.28 21.54
N TYR A 249 27.44 14.16 22.26
CA TYR A 249 28.55 13.22 22.16
C TYR A 249 28.69 12.62 20.75
N LEU A 250 27.58 12.27 20.09
CA LEU A 250 27.58 11.71 18.74
C LEU A 250 27.78 12.77 17.65
N ASN A 251 27.26 13.99 17.86
CA ASN A 251 27.36 15.06 16.87
C ASN A 251 28.78 15.66 16.76
N ASP A 252 29.66 15.38 17.72
CA ASP A 252 31.06 15.81 17.70
C ASP A 252 31.94 15.04 16.68
N GLY A 253 31.39 14.07 15.90
CA GLY A 253 32.23 13.17 15.11
C GLY A 253 31.69 12.46 13.86
N THR A 254 30.75 13.00 13.05
CA THR A 254 30.25 12.42 11.77
C THR A 254 29.14 11.36 11.86
N TRP A 255 28.39 11.35 12.96
CA TRP A 255 27.18 10.52 13.11
C TRP A 255 26.20 10.69 11.94
N GLY A 256 25.74 9.57 11.38
CA GLY A 256 24.86 9.51 10.20
C GLY A 256 25.59 9.52 8.84
N GLN A 257 26.91 9.70 8.81
CA GLN A 257 27.72 9.63 7.58
C GLN A 257 28.73 8.48 7.57
N ASP A 258 29.32 8.16 8.72
CA ASP A 258 30.27 7.07 8.89
C ASP A 258 29.60 5.83 9.53
N GLU A 259 29.87 4.66 8.97
CA GLU A 259 29.33 3.37 9.43
C GLU A 259 29.86 3.05 10.85
N ALA A 260 31.13 3.33 11.12
CA ALA A 260 31.71 3.08 12.44
C ALA A 260 31.04 3.92 13.55
N TRP A 261 30.71 5.19 13.24
CA TRP A 261 29.97 6.06 14.17
C TRP A 261 28.52 5.63 14.35
N THR A 262 27.93 5.02 13.32
CA THR A 262 26.58 4.46 13.40
C THR A 262 26.56 3.23 14.32
N ASP A 263 27.54 2.33 14.19
CA ASP A 263 27.69 1.17 15.08
C ASP A 263 27.88 1.61 16.55
N LEU A 264 28.70 2.65 16.79
CA LEU A 264 28.86 3.23 18.12
C LEU A 264 27.54 3.81 18.65
N ALA A 265 26.78 4.51 17.80
CA ALA A 265 25.49 5.08 18.17
C ALA A 265 24.48 3.98 18.52
N GLU A 266 24.38 2.91 17.74
CA GLU A 266 23.50 1.76 18.01
C GLU A 266 23.80 1.12 19.38
N CYS A 267 25.07 0.86 19.68
CA CYS A 267 25.46 0.32 20.99
C CYS A 267 25.20 1.33 22.12
N LEU A 268 25.44 2.63 21.91
CA LEU A 268 25.20 3.68 22.90
C LEU A 268 23.70 3.86 23.20
N PHE A 269 22.86 3.91 22.17
CA PHE A 269 21.41 4.00 22.33
C PHE A 269 20.85 2.73 22.98
N SER A 270 21.40 1.55 22.69
CA SER A 270 21.01 0.30 23.37
C SER A 270 21.28 0.37 24.89
N VAL A 271 22.43 0.93 25.29
CA VAL A 271 22.73 1.19 26.71
C VAL A 271 21.76 2.24 27.29
N PHE A 272 21.50 3.32 26.56
CA PHE A 272 20.59 4.38 27.01
C PHE A 272 19.16 3.87 27.22
N THR A 273 18.62 3.08 26.27
CA THR A 273 17.31 2.44 26.40
C THR A 273 17.30 1.47 27.58
N ALA A 274 18.36 0.68 27.79
CA ALA A 274 18.42 -0.23 28.92
C ALA A 274 18.45 0.50 30.27
N LEU A 275 19.16 1.63 30.37
CA LEU A 275 19.14 2.53 31.53
C LEU A 275 17.75 3.14 31.74
N TYR A 276 17.10 3.57 30.66
CA TYR A 276 15.74 4.10 30.70
C TYR A 276 14.72 3.05 31.17
N LEU A 277 14.94 1.76 30.93
CA LEU A 277 14.03 0.68 31.39
C LEU A 277 14.12 0.40 32.90
N LEU A 278 15.21 0.81 33.57
CA LEU A 278 15.43 0.51 34.98
C LEU A 278 14.35 1.14 35.88
N PRO A 279 13.81 0.41 36.86
CA PRO A 279 12.95 0.99 37.89
C PRO A 279 13.66 2.12 38.64
N ASN A 280 12.92 3.14 39.09
CA ASN A 280 13.48 4.33 39.70
C ASN A 280 14.39 4.03 40.91
N GLU A 281 13.99 3.09 41.77
CA GLU A 281 14.78 2.66 42.94
C GLU A 281 16.10 2.01 42.53
N LEU A 282 16.06 1.15 41.50
CA LEU A 282 17.24 0.47 40.99
C LEU A 282 18.17 1.44 40.27
N ALA A 283 17.61 2.36 39.47
CA ALA A 283 18.37 3.41 38.79
C ALA A 283 19.09 4.33 39.79
N GLU A 284 18.48 4.61 40.94
CA GLU A 284 19.11 5.37 42.03
C GLU A 284 20.27 4.61 42.66
N GLN A 285 20.08 3.33 43.01
CA GLN A 285 21.14 2.49 43.59
C GLN A 285 22.32 2.28 42.62
N VAL A 286 22.04 2.01 41.34
CA VAL A 286 23.06 1.90 40.29
C VAL A 286 23.77 3.24 40.13
N GLY A 287 23.03 4.36 40.12
CA GLY A 287 23.62 5.71 40.05
C GLY A 287 24.52 6.04 41.25
N ASP A 288 24.12 5.67 42.46
CA ASP A 288 24.94 5.83 43.67
C ASP A 288 26.22 5.00 43.60
N HIS A 289 26.12 3.76 43.12
CA HIS A 289 27.27 2.92 42.90
C HIS A 289 28.24 3.54 41.89
N ILE A 290 27.74 4.00 40.74
CA ILE A 290 28.56 4.66 39.70
C ILE A 290 29.25 5.91 40.26
N ARG A 291 28.56 6.72 41.07
CA ARG A 291 29.16 7.91 41.71
C ARG A 291 30.25 7.55 42.72
N ALA A 292 30.13 6.41 43.39
CA ALA A 292 31.09 5.95 44.39
C ALA A 292 32.32 5.25 43.80
N THR A 293 32.13 4.42 42.77
CA THR A 293 33.17 3.52 42.22
C THR A 293 33.66 3.92 40.82
N GLY A 294 32.89 4.73 40.10
CA GLY A 294 33.15 5.08 38.69
C GLY A 294 32.89 3.94 37.70
N GLN A 295 32.30 2.82 38.13
CA GLN A 295 32.06 1.64 37.30
C GLN A 295 30.63 1.11 37.48
N LEU A 296 30.16 0.29 36.53
CA LEU A 296 28.87 -0.40 36.64
C LEU A 296 28.93 -1.53 37.70
N PRO A 297 27.88 -1.69 38.55
CA PRO A 297 27.82 -2.80 39.50
C PRO A 297 27.76 -4.16 38.78
N ARG A 298 28.18 -5.23 39.46
CA ARG A 298 28.13 -6.58 38.87
C ARG A 298 26.69 -7.07 38.82
N ALA A 299 26.38 -7.94 37.86
CA ALA A 299 25.04 -8.51 37.74
C ALA A 299 24.55 -9.23 39.02
N ALA A 300 25.46 -9.80 39.81
CA ALA A 300 25.14 -10.42 41.10
C ALA A 300 24.68 -9.39 42.15
N ASP A 301 25.31 -8.20 42.19
CA ASP A 301 24.93 -7.15 43.13
C ASP A 301 23.52 -6.62 42.80
N VAL A 302 23.21 -6.50 41.51
CA VAL A 302 21.88 -6.08 41.01
C VAL A 302 20.82 -7.16 41.24
N GLU A 303 21.19 -8.44 41.13
CA GLU A 303 20.31 -9.55 41.50
C GLU A 303 19.94 -9.48 42.98
N ASP A 304 20.91 -9.25 43.87
CA ASP A 304 20.64 -9.08 45.30
C ASP A 304 19.73 -7.87 45.61
N TRP A 305 19.76 -6.82 44.79
CA TRP A 305 18.89 -5.65 44.94
C TRP A 305 17.47 -5.86 44.40
N LEU A 306 17.30 -6.71 43.39
CA LEU A 306 16.00 -7.01 42.76
C LEU A 306 15.17 -8.04 43.53
N PHE A 307 15.80 -8.84 44.39
CA PHE A 307 15.14 -9.89 45.16
C PHE A 307 15.07 -9.55 46.65
N PRO A 308 13.87 -9.60 47.29
CA PRO A 308 12.60 -10.13 46.77
C PRO A 308 11.87 -9.17 45.82
N PRO A 309 11.13 -9.69 44.82
CA PRO A 309 10.52 -8.86 43.79
C PRO A 309 9.31 -8.09 44.35
N ASP A 310 9.31 -6.77 44.12
CA ASP A 310 8.23 -5.90 44.56
C ASP A 310 7.22 -5.61 43.44
N SER A 311 6.01 -5.23 43.87
CA SER A 311 4.91 -4.73 43.04
C SER A 311 5.27 -3.49 42.21
N SER A 312 6.31 -2.73 42.59
CA SER A 312 6.86 -1.60 41.85
C SER A 312 7.31 -1.96 40.42
N LEU A 313 7.74 -3.19 40.18
CA LEU A 313 8.14 -3.67 38.84
C LEU A 313 6.96 -3.68 37.87
N LYS A 314 5.77 -4.06 38.34
CA LYS A 314 4.55 -4.01 37.53
C LYS A 314 4.20 -2.59 37.13
N TYR A 315 4.37 -1.66 38.06
CA TYR A 315 4.11 -0.24 37.82
C TYR A 315 5.12 0.32 36.81
N ASN A 316 6.39 -0.05 36.91
CA ASN A 316 7.42 0.33 35.94
C ASN A 316 7.06 -0.11 34.51
N ASP A 317 6.67 -1.38 34.31
CA ASP A 317 6.25 -1.89 33.00
C ASP A 317 5.06 -1.08 32.44
N PHE A 318 4.05 -0.84 33.28
CA PHE A 318 2.87 -0.07 32.90
C PHE A 318 3.24 1.35 32.48
N MET A 319 4.10 2.02 33.26
CA MET A 319 4.53 3.38 32.97
C MET A 319 5.33 3.47 31.67
N ILE A 320 6.22 2.52 31.39
CA ILE A 320 7.00 2.49 30.14
C ILE A 320 6.07 2.37 28.93
N ILE A 321 5.09 1.44 28.98
CA ILE A 321 4.13 1.25 27.90
C ILE A 321 3.26 2.50 27.71
N HIS A 322 2.81 3.10 28.81
CA HIS A 322 1.98 4.31 28.76
C HIS A 322 2.73 5.50 28.15
N LEU A 323 3.96 5.76 28.60
CA LEU A 323 4.81 6.84 28.08
C LEU A 323 5.17 6.63 26.61
N ALA A 324 5.39 5.38 26.18
CA ALA A 324 5.65 5.08 24.77
C ALA A 324 4.45 5.38 23.86
N GLU A 325 3.24 5.07 24.30
CA GLU A 325 2.01 5.39 23.56
C GLU A 325 1.77 6.90 23.49
N GLU A 326 2.01 7.63 24.59
CA GLU A 326 1.97 9.08 24.59
C GLU A 326 3.03 9.68 23.66
N ALA A 327 4.26 9.14 23.70
CA ALA A 327 5.36 9.59 22.85
C ALA A 327 5.04 9.41 21.36
N LYS A 328 4.46 8.26 20.98
CA LYS A 328 3.94 8.01 19.63
C LYS A 328 2.92 9.07 19.22
N GLY A 329 1.97 9.38 20.11
CA GLY A 329 0.96 10.41 19.89
C GLY A 329 1.56 11.80 19.71
N HIS A 330 2.54 12.19 20.54
CA HIS A 330 3.24 13.47 20.45
C HIS A 330 4.05 13.60 19.17
N LEU A 331 4.85 12.58 18.84
CA LEU A 331 5.66 12.56 17.61
C LEU A 331 4.79 12.65 16.36
N THR A 332 3.64 11.96 16.35
CA THR A 332 2.67 12.04 15.24
C THR A 332 2.09 13.45 15.12
N ARG A 333 1.56 14.02 16.21
CA ARG A 333 0.90 15.34 16.20
C ARG A 333 1.83 16.47 15.76
N ALA A 334 3.07 16.49 16.24
CA ALA A 334 4.04 17.51 15.87
C ALA A 334 4.40 17.48 14.37
N ASN A 335 4.22 16.34 13.70
CA ASN A 335 4.55 16.15 12.29
C ASN A 335 3.32 16.21 11.36
N LEU A 336 2.11 16.50 11.86
CA LEU A 336 0.93 16.66 10.99
C LEU A 336 1.08 17.82 9.99
N ARG A 337 1.79 18.90 10.37
CA ARG A 337 2.09 20.02 9.47
C ARG A 337 2.96 19.59 8.28
N LEU A 338 3.88 18.64 8.48
CA LEU A 338 4.69 18.06 7.41
C LEU A 338 3.80 17.35 6.39
N VAL A 339 2.82 16.57 6.84
CA VAL A 339 1.88 15.85 5.96
C VAL A 339 1.14 16.82 5.05
N VAL A 340 0.59 17.90 5.61
CA VAL A 340 -0.09 18.95 4.84
C VAL A 340 0.85 19.56 3.78
N SER A 341 2.09 19.86 4.15
CA SER A 341 3.06 20.45 3.23
C SER A 341 3.40 19.54 2.04
N VAL A 342 3.41 18.22 2.26
CA VAL A 342 3.63 17.21 1.21
C VAL A 342 2.37 17.04 0.37
N ALA A 343 1.21 16.87 1.00
CA ALA A 343 -0.07 16.63 0.34
C ALA A 343 -0.50 17.81 -0.57
N LYS A 344 -0.18 19.06 -0.19
CA LYS A 344 -0.43 20.25 -1.01
C LYS A 344 0.15 20.15 -2.44
N ARG A 345 1.28 19.44 -2.63
CA ARG A 345 1.87 19.22 -3.96
C ARG A 345 1.06 18.28 -4.86
N TYR A 346 0.06 17.59 -4.30
CA TYR A 346 -0.80 16.62 -4.99
C TYR A 346 -2.25 17.08 -5.18
N MET A 347 -2.54 18.34 -4.84
CA MET A 347 -3.85 18.94 -5.10
C MET A 347 -4.20 18.94 -6.59
N GLY A 348 -5.48 18.78 -6.90
CA GLY A 348 -5.98 18.81 -8.29
C GLY A 348 -5.73 17.53 -9.09
N ARG A 349 -5.37 16.42 -8.44
CA ARG A 349 -5.16 15.10 -9.08
C ARG A 349 -6.35 14.13 -8.95
N GLY A 350 -7.55 14.64 -8.67
CA GLY A 350 -8.78 13.84 -8.56
C GLY A 350 -9.22 13.46 -7.14
N ILE A 351 -8.41 13.77 -6.11
CA ILE A 351 -8.74 13.54 -4.69
C ILE A 351 -8.74 14.87 -3.95
N GLN A 352 -9.62 15.02 -2.95
CA GLN A 352 -9.69 16.22 -2.10
C GLN A 352 -8.46 16.34 -1.19
N LEU A 353 -8.10 17.57 -0.80
CA LEU A 353 -6.92 17.79 0.04
C LEU A 353 -7.02 17.07 1.39
N LEU A 354 -8.19 17.04 2.03
CA LEU A 354 -8.36 16.36 3.31
C LEU A 354 -8.12 14.86 3.18
N ASP A 355 -8.63 14.23 2.13
CA ASP A 355 -8.42 12.80 1.89
C ASP A 355 -6.93 12.50 1.63
N LEU A 356 -6.25 13.34 0.83
CA LEU A 356 -4.79 13.24 0.65
C LEU A 356 -4.04 13.38 1.98
N VAL A 357 -4.46 14.30 2.84
CA VAL A 357 -3.88 14.49 4.18
C VAL A 357 -4.15 13.27 5.07
N GLN A 358 -5.34 12.67 5.04
CA GLN A 358 -5.62 11.47 5.81
C GLN A 358 -4.77 10.29 5.36
N GLU A 359 -4.64 10.06 4.06
CA GLU A 359 -3.78 9.01 3.51
C GLU A 359 -2.29 9.29 3.82
N GLY A 360 -1.89 10.57 3.77
CA GLY A 360 -0.57 11.00 4.24
C GLY A 360 -0.34 10.77 5.73
N ASN A 361 -1.36 10.95 6.58
CA ASN A 361 -1.30 10.66 8.01
C ASN A 361 -1.13 9.15 8.27
N VAL A 362 -1.76 8.29 7.46
CA VAL A 362 -1.52 6.84 7.51
C VAL A 362 -0.06 6.52 7.16
N GLY A 363 0.50 7.18 6.13
CA GLY A 363 1.93 7.09 5.82
C GLY A 363 2.83 7.56 6.98
N LEU A 364 2.50 8.68 7.60
CA LEU A 364 3.22 9.21 8.76
C LEU A 364 3.20 8.23 9.94
N LEU A 365 2.05 7.61 10.25
CA LEU A 365 1.95 6.64 11.34
C LEU A 365 2.87 5.44 11.12
N ARG A 366 2.97 4.93 9.87
CA ARG A 366 3.93 3.88 9.53
C ARG A 366 5.38 4.34 9.68
N ALA A 367 5.68 5.58 9.28
CA ALA A 367 7.00 6.17 9.49
C ALA A 367 7.36 6.28 10.96
N VAL A 368 6.44 6.75 11.80
CA VAL A 368 6.62 6.86 13.26
C VAL A 368 6.91 5.48 13.85
N GLU A 369 6.17 4.45 13.44
CA GLU A 369 6.44 3.09 13.89
C GLU A 369 7.82 2.59 13.44
N LYS A 370 8.21 2.79 12.19
CA LYS A 370 9.47 2.22 11.69
C LYS A 370 10.69 3.12 11.88
N PHE A 371 10.54 4.27 12.53
CA PHE A 371 11.64 5.22 12.68
C PHE A 371 12.74 4.66 13.58
N ASP A 372 13.97 4.81 13.09
CA ASP A 372 15.17 4.43 13.81
C ASP A 372 16.05 5.67 14.01
N HIS A 373 16.11 6.12 15.26
CA HIS A 373 16.88 7.31 15.63
C HIS A 373 18.38 7.05 15.73
N THR A 374 18.83 5.79 15.72
CA THR A 374 20.27 5.46 15.82
C THR A 374 21.05 5.84 14.57
N LYS A 375 20.36 5.90 13.41
CA LYS A 375 20.94 6.20 12.09
C LYS A 375 21.33 7.67 11.88
N GLY A 376 20.95 8.59 12.79
CA GLY A 376 21.40 9.99 12.76
C GLY A 376 20.73 10.90 11.71
N PHE A 377 19.66 10.44 11.05
CA PHE A 377 18.86 11.26 10.14
C PHE A 377 17.69 11.93 10.86
N LYS A 378 17.31 13.13 10.41
CA LYS A 378 16.11 13.82 10.91
C LYS A 378 14.86 13.01 10.59
N PHE A 379 13.90 12.98 11.51
CA PHE A 379 12.63 12.27 11.32
C PHE A 379 11.89 12.74 10.06
N SER A 380 11.86 14.05 9.82
CA SER A 380 11.19 14.66 8.65
C SER A 380 11.66 14.09 7.30
N THR A 381 12.96 13.81 7.14
CA THR A 381 13.52 13.25 5.90
C THR A 381 12.98 11.85 5.64
N TYR A 382 12.96 11.02 6.68
CA TYR A 382 12.42 9.66 6.61
C TYR A 382 10.90 9.65 6.43
N ALA A 383 10.17 10.45 7.21
CA ALA A 383 8.72 10.52 7.18
C ALA A 383 8.17 11.00 5.83
N THR A 384 8.85 11.97 5.20
CA THR A 384 8.43 12.51 3.89
C THR A 384 8.29 11.41 2.83
N TRP A 385 9.15 10.39 2.86
CA TRP A 385 9.07 9.28 1.92
C TRP A 385 7.81 8.45 2.11
N TRP A 386 7.51 8.05 3.35
CA TRP A 386 6.32 7.26 3.69
C TRP A 386 5.03 8.02 3.42
N ILE A 387 5.00 9.31 3.75
CA ILE A 387 3.86 10.19 3.46
C ILE A 387 3.63 10.22 1.94
N ARG A 388 4.69 10.45 1.16
CA ARG A 388 4.58 10.52 -0.30
C ARG A 388 4.14 9.20 -0.91
N GLN A 389 4.67 8.08 -0.44
CA GLN A 389 4.28 6.75 -0.90
C GLN A 389 2.81 6.48 -0.64
N ALA A 390 2.31 6.83 0.55
CA ALA A 390 0.90 6.65 0.90
C ALA A 390 0.00 7.54 0.03
N VAL A 391 0.35 8.82 -0.12
CA VAL A 391 -0.40 9.79 -0.95
C VAL A 391 -0.43 9.35 -2.42
N SER A 392 0.72 9.00 -3.01
CA SER A 392 0.79 8.55 -4.41
C SER A 392 0.01 7.25 -4.64
N ARG A 393 0.05 6.31 -3.68
CA ARG A 393 -0.73 5.07 -3.75
C ARG A 393 -2.22 5.35 -3.68
N ALA A 394 -2.66 6.24 -2.78
CA ALA A 394 -4.06 6.62 -2.67
C ALA A 394 -4.57 7.25 -3.97
N ILE A 395 -3.77 8.10 -4.61
CA ILE A 395 -4.09 8.68 -5.92
C ILE A 395 -4.25 7.58 -6.98
N ALA A 396 -3.34 6.61 -7.02
CA ALA A 396 -3.45 5.51 -7.99
C ALA A 396 -4.70 4.64 -7.74
N ASP A 397 -5.08 4.40 -6.48
CA ASP A 397 -6.18 3.51 -6.11
C ASP A 397 -7.56 4.17 -6.14
N GLN A 398 -7.67 5.47 -5.80
CA GLN A 398 -8.94 6.14 -5.50
C GLN A 398 -9.24 7.35 -6.40
N ALA A 399 -8.27 7.94 -7.11
CA ALA A 399 -8.49 9.19 -7.83
C ALA A 399 -9.41 9.08 -9.06
N ARG A 400 -9.64 7.87 -9.56
CA ARG A 400 -10.45 7.61 -10.75
C ARG A 400 -11.73 6.87 -10.40
N THR A 401 -12.81 7.22 -11.12
CA THR A 401 -14.11 6.55 -11.01
C THR A 401 -14.03 5.06 -11.30
N ILE A 402 -13.22 4.69 -12.29
CA ILE A 402 -12.91 3.29 -12.62
C ILE A 402 -11.51 3.00 -12.09
N ARG A 403 -11.43 2.07 -11.14
CA ARG A 403 -10.14 1.70 -10.53
C ARG A 403 -9.22 1.07 -11.57
N ILE A 404 -8.00 1.61 -11.64
CA ILE A 404 -6.93 1.10 -12.51
C ILE A 404 -5.84 0.49 -11.61
N PRO A 405 -5.30 -0.70 -11.93
CA PRO A 405 -4.17 -1.26 -11.19
C PRO A 405 -2.94 -0.34 -11.18
N VAL A 406 -2.16 -0.35 -10.09
CA VAL A 406 -1.04 0.61 -9.89
C VAL A 406 0.01 0.57 -11.00
N HIS A 407 0.37 -0.62 -11.50
CA HIS A 407 1.33 -0.75 -12.61
C HIS A 407 0.84 -0.06 -13.91
N MET A 408 -0.48 -0.02 -14.14
CA MET A 408 -1.05 0.70 -15.28
C MET A 408 -1.00 2.22 -15.04
N TYR A 409 -1.17 2.68 -13.80
CA TYR A 409 -1.02 4.11 -13.46
C TYR A 409 0.41 4.62 -13.72
N GLU A 410 1.42 3.83 -13.39
CA GLU A 410 2.83 4.16 -13.66
C GLU A 410 3.13 4.25 -15.15
N THR A 411 2.66 3.29 -15.94
CA THR A 411 2.84 3.32 -17.41
C THR A 411 2.14 4.53 -18.03
N ILE A 412 0.94 4.89 -17.55
CA ILE A 412 0.23 6.10 -17.98
C ILE A 412 1.06 7.35 -17.67
N ASN A 413 1.56 7.50 -16.43
CA ASN A 413 2.38 8.66 -16.06
C ASN A 413 3.69 8.73 -16.84
N LYS A 414 4.32 7.58 -17.12
CA LYS A 414 5.52 7.50 -17.96
C LYS A 414 5.23 7.98 -19.38
N ILE A 415 4.12 7.55 -19.98
CA ILE A 415 3.66 8.02 -21.29
C ILE A 415 3.37 9.52 -21.27
N VAL A 416 2.65 10.03 -20.27
CA VAL A 416 2.33 11.46 -20.14
C VAL A 416 3.59 12.31 -19.99
N LYS A 417 4.58 11.84 -19.21
CA LYS A 417 5.87 12.52 -19.05
C LYS A 417 6.62 12.60 -20.38
N ILE A 418 6.78 11.48 -21.07
CA ILE A 418 7.47 11.41 -22.37
C ILE A 418 6.72 12.25 -23.41
N GLN A 419 5.39 12.22 -23.40
CA GLN A 419 4.56 13.06 -24.26
C GLN A 419 4.87 14.55 -24.03
N ARG A 420 4.94 15.01 -22.78
CA ARG A 420 5.32 16.40 -22.46
C ARG A 420 6.73 16.75 -22.93
N GLU A 421 7.70 15.86 -22.72
CA GLU A 421 9.07 16.04 -23.19
C GLU A 421 9.17 16.10 -24.73
N LEU A 422 8.40 15.26 -25.43
CA LEU A 422 8.32 15.26 -26.89
C LEU A 422 7.60 16.50 -27.43
N VAL A 423 6.53 16.96 -26.78
CA VAL A 423 5.88 18.24 -27.12
C VAL A 423 6.88 19.38 -27.08
N GLN A 424 7.75 19.42 -26.06
CA GLN A 424 8.80 20.44 -25.94
C GLN A 424 9.87 20.32 -27.05
N LYS A 425 10.22 19.10 -27.46
CA LYS A 425 11.25 18.85 -28.50
C LYS A 425 10.72 19.07 -29.92
N LEU A 426 9.50 18.63 -30.21
CA LEU A 426 8.88 18.62 -31.54
C LEU A 426 8.05 19.87 -31.83
N GLY A 427 7.57 20.56 -30.80
CA GLY A 427 6.71 21.74 -30.93
C GLY A 427 5.26 21.43 -31.33
N HIS A 428 4.87 20.15 -31.39
CA HIS A 428 3.50 19.69 -31.62
C HIS A 428 3.19 18.46 -30.76
N GLU A 429 1.91 18.08 -30.68
CA GLU A 429 1.51 16.84 -30.00
C GLU A 429 2.07 15.63 -30.76
N PRO A 430 2.81 14.73 -30.08
CA PRO A 430 3.42 13.59 -30.74
C PRO A 430 2.37 12.55 -31.12
N SER A 431 2.56 11.92 -32.27
CA SER A 431 1.70 10.80 -32.68
C SER A 431 1.95 9.55 -31.82
N THR A 432 0.98 8.63 -31.77
CA THR A 432 1.17 7.32 -31.09
C THR A 432 2.33 6.51 -31.68
N GLU A 433 2.63 6.72 -32.96
CA GLU A 433 3.75 6.13 -33.68
C GLU A 433 5.10 6.70 -33.22
N GLU A 434 5.19 8.02 -33.03
CA GLU A 434 6.37 8.70 -32.49
C GLU A 434 6.60 8.36 -31.02
N LEU A 435 5.54 8.26 -30.23
CA LEU A 435 5.60 7.81 -28.83
C LEU A 435 6.15 6.38 -28.73
N ALA A 436 5.74 5.47 -29.62
CA ALA A 436 6.25 4.11 -29.64
C ALA A 436 7.77 4.03 -29.89
N LEU A 437 8.35 5.03 -30.54
CA LEU A 437 9.79 5.14 -30.81
C LEU A 437 10.58 5.84 -29.69
N ALA A 438 9.94 6.15 -28.55
CA ALA A 438 10.61 6.70 -27.38
C ALA A 438 11.42 5.60 -26.67
N PRO A 439 12.75 5.75 -26.50
CA PRO A 439 13.59 4.75 -25.85
C PRO A 439 13.21 4.49 -24.39
N GLU A 440 12.63 5.48 -23.70
CA GLU A 440 12.26 5.33 -22.30
C GLU A 440 11.09 4.36 -22.09
N LEU A 441 10.21 4.13 -23.08
CA LEU A 441 9.06 3.22 -22.92
C LEU A 441 9.41 1.73 -23.00
N GLU A 442 10.64 1.39 -23.42
CA GLU A 442 11.18 0.02 -23.42
C GLU A 442 10.36 -1.02 -24.24
N TYR A 443 9.40 -0.58 -25.07
CA TYR A 443 8.66 -1.48 -25.96
C TYR A 443 9.49 -1.98 -27.15
N LEU A 444 10.53 -1.24 -27.52
CA LEU A 444 11.46 -1.54 -28.61
C LEU A 444 12.89 -1.30 -28.11
N THR A 445 13.83 -2.12 -28.57
CA THR A 445 15.24 -1.93 -28.23
C THR A 445 15.82 -0.70 -28.94
N PRO A 446 16.90 -0.08 -28.42
CA PRO A 446 17.53 1.09 -29.06
C PRO A 446 17.97 0.83 -30.50
N GLU A 447 18.42 -0.40 -30.80
CA GLU A 447 18.82 -0.83 -32.15
C GLU A 447 17.60 -0.90 -33.09
N GLU A 448 16.49 -1.47 -32.61
CA GLU A 448 15.22 -1.53 -33.35
C GLU A 448 14.65 -0.14 -33.62
N ILE A 449 14.71 0.77 -32.64
CA ILE A 449 14.27 2.17 -32.80
C ILE A 449 15.11 2.87 -33.87
N ALA A 450 16.44 2.71 -33.83
CA ALA A 450 17.34 3.32 -34.82
C ALA A 450 17.10 2.75 -36.23
N ALA A 451 16.86 1.44 -36.35
CA ALA A 451 16.52 0.81 -37.60
C ALA A 451 15.19 1.33 -38.19
N ILE A 452 14.17 1.54 -37.35
CA ILE A 452 12.88 2.12 -37.80
C ILE A 452 13.07 3.57 -38.25
N LYS A 453 13.78 4.40 -37.46
CA LYS A 453 14.02 5.82 -37.81
C LYS A 453 14.81 5.96 -39.11
N THR A 454 15.88 5.19 -39.27
CA THR A 454 16.69 5.21 -40.50
C THR A 454 15.90 4.73 -41.73
N ALA A 455 15.02 3.73 -41.57
CA ALA A 455 14.12 3.30 -42.63
C ALA A 455 13.06 4.37 -42.98
N GLN A 456 12.51 5.08 -41.98
CA GLN A 456 11.57 6.19 -42.17
C GLN A 456 12.24 7.38 -42.90
N ASP A 457 13.42 7.79 -42.45
CA ASP A 457 14.17 8.91 -43.06
C ASP A 457 14.57 8.61 -44.52
N ALA A 458 14.89 7.34 -44.80
CA ALA A 458 15.28 6.87 -46.14
C ALA A 458 14.09 6.45 -47.02
N ASN A 459 12.84 6.48 -46.52
CA ASN A 459 11.65 5.93 -47.18
C ASN A 459 11.84 4.48 -47.69
N LEU A 460 12.54 3.65 -46.90
CA LEU A 460 12.77 2.24 -47.19
C LEU A 460 11.72 1.35 -46.50
N PRO A 461 11.36 0.20 -47.09
CA PRO A 461 10.48 -0.76 -46.44
C PRO A 461 11.15 -1.33 -45.18
N ILE A 462 10.41 -1.28 -44.07
CA ILE A 462 10.84 -1.84 -42.77
C ILE A 462 10.76 -3.37 -42.86
N ASP A 463 11.66 -4.07 -42.17
CA ASP A 463 11.58 -5.53 -42.00
C ASP A 463 10.19 -5.93 -41.44
N PRO A 464 9.46 -6.87 -42.08
CA PRO A 464 8.14 -7.32 -41.62
C PRO A 464 8.08 -7.75 -40.15
N ALA A 465 9.16 -8.32 -39.60
CA ALA A 465 9.22 -8.71 -38.20
C ALA A 465 9.26 -7.49 -37.27
N LEU A 466 10.04 -6.48 -37.64
CA LEU A 466 10.19 -5.22 -36.91
C LEU A 466 8.92 -4.37 -37.02
N GLU A 467 8.30 -4.32 -38.19
CA GLU A 467 7.03 -3.64 -38.42
C GLU A 467 5.91 -4.23 -37.55
N ARG A 468 5.85 -5.56 -37.41
CA ARG A 468 4.89 -6.22 -36.52
C ARG A 468 5.08 -5.80 -35.06
N LYS A 469 6.33 -5.77 -34.56
CA LYS A 469 6.62 -5.33 -33.19
C LYS A 469 6.24 -3.87 -32.97
N TRP A 470 6.57 -3.01 -33.93
CA TRP A 470 6.22 -1.59 -33.85
C TRP A 470 4.69 -1.38 -33.83
N ARG A 471 3.94 -2.05 -34.71
CA ARG A 471 2.47 -2.01 -34.68
C ARG A 471 1.88 -2.52 -33.35
N GLN A 472 2.47 -3.56 -32.76
CA GLN A 472 2.06 -4.05 -31.44
C GLN A 472 2.32 -3.02 -30.35
N ALA A 473 3.48 -2.35 -30.35
CA ALA A 473 3.79 -1.27 -29.42
C ALA A 473 2.82 -0.10 -29.56
N VAL A 474 2.53 0.32 -30.80
CA VAL A 474 1.54 1.38 -31.09
C VAL A 474 0.14 1.00 -30.60
N SER A 475 -0.30 -0.25 -30.83
CA SER A 475 -1.59 -0.74 -30.33
C SER A 475 -1.65 -0.68 -28.81
N LYS A 476 -0.62 -1.14 -28.11
CA LYS A 476 -0.55 -1.09 -26.65
C LYS A 476 -0.64 0.33 -26.11
N ILE A 477 0.11 1.28 -26.69
CA ILE A 477 0.06 2.69 -26.29
C ILE A 477 -1.33 3.26 -26.49
N ARG A 478 -1.99 2.94 -27.62
CA ARG A 478 -3.36 3.37 -27.90
C ARG A 478 -4.35 2.80 -26.87
N ASP A 479 -4.22 1.54 -26.51
CA ASP A 479 -5.05 0.91 -25.49
C ASP A 479 -4.85 1.57 -24.12
N ILE A 480 -3.59 1.87 -23.75
CA ILE A 480 -3.26 2.59 -22.50
C ILE A 480 -3.83 4.01 -22.51
N GLN A 481 -3.71 4.75 -23.61
CA GLN A 481 -4.29 6.08 -23.75
C GLN A 481 -5.81 6.04 -23.61
N ARG A 482 -6.47 5.00 -24.16
CA ARG A 482 -7.92 4.81 -23.99
C ARG A 482 -8.29 4.55 -22.53
N ILE A 483 -7.51 3.73 -21.82
CA ILE A 483 -7.70 3.47 -20.39
C ILE A 483 -7.43 4.73 -19.55
N ALA A 484 -6.53 5.60 -19.98
CA ALA A 484 -6.17 6.82 -19.28
C ALA A 484 -7.23 7.94 -19.38
N MET A 485 -8.25 7.81 -20.24
CA MET A 485 -9.31 8.80 -20.38
C MET A 485 -10.24 8.79 -19.17
N ASP A 486 -10.57 9.98 -18.66
CA ASP A 486 -11.56 10.11 -17.59
C ASP A 486 -12.99 10.05 -18.15
N PRO A 487 -13.93 9.37 -17.46
CA PRO A 487 -15.32 9.36 -17.86
C PRO A 487 -15.95 10.75 -17.73
N MET A 488 -16.81 11.12 -18.67
CA MET A 488 -17.60 12.35 -18.60
C MET A 488 -18.92 12.12 -17.87
N SER A 489 -19.41 13.13 -17.15
CA SER A 489 -20.73 13.08 -16.51
C SER A 489 -21.83 13.14 -17.57
N LEU A 490 -22.90 12.38 -17.36
CA LEU A 490 -24.11 12.46 -18.20
C LEU A 490 -24.84 13.79 -18.05
N GLU A 491 -24.69 14.45 -16.89
CA GLU A 491 -25.25 15.77 -16.60
C GLU A 491 -24.42 16.91 -17.19
N THR A 492 -23.34 16.60 -17.93
CA THR A 492 -22.53 17.64 -18.58
C THR A 492 -23.39 18.36 -19.63
N PRO A 493 -23.59 19.69 -19.52
CA PRO A 493 -24.40 20.43 -20.48
C PRO A 493 -23.72 20.46 -21.85
N VAL A 494 -24.50 20.25 -22.91
CA VAL A 494 -24.02 20.28 -24.29
C VAL A 494 -24.46 21.59 -24.95
N GLY A 495 -23.52 22.52 -25.15
CA GLY A 495 -23.75 23.83 -25.76
C GLY A 495 -23.78 24.99 -24.75
N ASN A 496 -23.95 26.22 -25.26
CA ASN A 496 -23.83 27.46 -24.47
C ASN A 496 -25.18 28.19 -24.23
N ASN A 497 -26.32 27.54 -24.46
CA ASN A 497 -27.64 28.15 -24.32
C ASN A 497 -28.20 27.93 -22.90
N ASP A 498 -29.11 28.80 -22.45
CA ASP A 498 -29.77 28.69 -21.13
C ASP A 498 -30.58 27.39 -20.96
N ASP A 499 -30.97 26.74 -22.06
CA ASP A 499 -31.60 25.41 -22.13
C ASP A 499 -30.59 24.36 -22.63
N ALA A 500 -29.38 24.31 -22.06
CA ALA A 500 -28.37 23.33 -22.47
C ALA A 500 -28.87 21.91 -22.19
N THR A 501 -29.10 21.14 -23.26
CA THR A 501 -29.45 19.72 -23.18
C THR A 501 -28.31 18.96 -22.53
N GLU A 502 -28.62 18.00 -21.67
CA GLU A 502 -27.62 17.18 -21.00
C GLU A 502 -27.03 16.14 -21.96
N LEU A 503 -25.79 15.70 -21.73
CA LEU A 503 -25.16 14.66 -22.55
C LEU A 503 -25.96 13.34 -22.52
N GLY A 504 -26.61 13.05 -21.40
CA GLY A 504 -27.46 11.87 -21.21
C GLY A 504 -28.61 11.78 -22.22
N ASP A 505 -29.17 12.91 -22.66
CA ASP A 505 -30.31 12.93 -23.58
C ASP A 505 -29.96 12.43 -25.00
N PHE A 506 -28.66 12.38 -25.34
CA PHE A 506 -28.17 11.91 -26.64
C PHE A 506 -27.86 10.41 -26.67
N LEU A 507 -27.85 9.75 -25.51
CA LEU A 507 -27.47 8.34 -25.41
C LEU A 507 -28.71 7.46 -25.53
N ALA A 508 -28.75 6.63 -26.58
CA ALA A 508 -29.77 5.61 -26.72
C ALA A 508 -29.52 4.45 -25.74
N ASP A 509 -30.58 3.99 -25.08
CA ASP A 509 -30.53 2.78 -24.25
C ASP A 509 -30.74 1.54 -25.12
N GLU A 510 -29.64 0.85 -25.44
CA GLU A 510 -29.67 -0.39 -26.23
C GLU A 510 -30.19 -1.61 -25.45
N SER A 511 -30.36 -1.50 -24.12
CA SER A 511 -30.87 -2.60 -23.29
C SER A 511 -32.40 -2.72 -23.33
N ILE A 512 -33.09 -1.62 -23.68
CA ILE A 512 -34.54 -1.59 -23.76
C ILE A 512 -34.98 -2.09 -25.12
N LEU A 513 -35.81 -3.14 -25.12
CA LEU A 513 -36.51 -3.59 -26.31
C LEU A 513 -37.44 -2.48 -26.80
N GLU A 514 -37.33 -2.15 -28.08
CA GLU A 514 -38.25 -1.21 -28.69
C GLU A 514 -39.70 -1.67 -28.47
N PRO A 515 -40.67 -0.77 -28.20
CA PRO A 515 -42.05 -1.16 -27.96
C PRO A 515 -42.67 -2.00 -29.08
N GLY A 516 -42.23 -1.77 -30.32
CA GLY A 516 -42.62 -2.59 -31.48
C GLY A 516 -42.10 -4.03 -31.39
N ASP A 517 -40.84 -4.21 -30.97
CA ASP A 517 -40.21 -5.51 -30.80
C ASP A 517 -40.75 -6.28 -29.58
N ALA A 518 -41.08 -5.56 -28.50
CA ALA A 518 -41.74 -6.16 -27.34
C ALA A 518 -43.13 -6.69 -27.72
N ALA A 519 -43.92 -5.88 -28.45
CA ALA A 519 -45.24 -6.28 -28.94
C ALA A 519 -45.15 -7.42 -29.97
N SER A 520 -44.18 -7.39 -30.88
CA SER A 520 -43.98 -8.46 -31.87
C SER A 520 -43.60 -9.78 -31.20
N ARG A 521 -42.76 -9.75 -30.15
CA ARG A 521 -42.43 -10.92 -29.33
C ARG A 521 -43.64 -11.49 -28.59
N GLU A 522 -44.52 -10.65 -28.05
CA GLU A 522 -45.75 -11.09 -27.38
C GLU A 522 -46.73 -11.72 -28.37
N LEU A 523 -46.95 -11.09 -29.52
CA LEU A 523 -47.75 -11.64 -30.62
C LEU A 523 -47.19 -12.96 -31.15
N LEU A 524 -45.86 -13.06 -31.30
CA LEU A 524 -45.18 -14.29 -31.70
C LEU A 524 -45.42 -15.41 -30.67
N ARG A 525 -45.32 -15.12 -29.37
CA ARG A 525 -45.61 -16.10 -28.30
C ARG A 525 -47.05 -16.60 -28.36
N GLU A 526 -48.01 -15.72 -28.60
CA GLU A 526 -49.42 -16.10 -28.75
C GLU A 526 -49.64 -16.98 -29.98
N GLN A 527 -49.05 -16.63 -31.12
CA GLN A 527 -49.12 -17.44 -32.34
C GLN A 527 -48.46 -18.82 -32.18
N ILE A 528 -47.31 -18.89 -31.49
CA ILE A 528 -46.66 -20.17 -31.18
C ILE A 528 -47.58 -21.04 -30.32
N ARG A 529 -48.21 -20.49 -29.27
CA ARG A 529 -49.18 -21.23 -28.43
C ARG A 529 -50.35 -21.75 -29.26
N ASN A 530 -50.96 -20.91 -30.09
CA ASN A 530 -52.08 -21.30 -30.97
C ASN A 530 -51.69 -22.44 -31.94
N VAL A 531 -50.45 -22.43 -32.45
CA VAL A 531 -49.94 -23.48 -33.34
C VAL A 531 -49.64 -24.79 -32.58
N LEU A 532 -49.18 -24.69 -31.33
CA LEU A 532 -48.91 -25.83 -30.45
C LEU A 532 -50.19 -26.53 -29.95
N GLU A 533 -51.32 -25.83 -29.81
CA GLU A 533 -52.62 -26.43 -29.45
C GLU A 533 -53.11 -27.48 -30.47
N ALA A 534 -52.67 -27.38 -31.73
CA ALA A 534 -53.02 -28.33 -32.78
C ALA A 534 -52.21 -29.64 -32.75
N LEU A 535 -51.29 -29.78 -31.78
CA LEU A 535 -50.51 -30.99 -31.51
C LEU A 535 -51.18 -31.81 -30.40
N ASN A 536 -50.78 -33.08 -30.27
CA ASN A 536 -51.25 -33.88 -29.14
C ASN A 536 -50.56 -33.42 -27.84
N GLU A 537 -51.21 -33.60 -26.68
CA GLU A 537 -50.69 -33.22 -25.36
C GLU A 537 -49.21 -33.58 -25.15
N ARG A 538 -48.86 -34.86 -25.39
CA ARG A 538 -47.47 -35.34 -25.26
C ARG A 538 -46.50 -34.76 -26.29
N GLU A 539 -46.97 -34.34 -27.46
CA GLU A 539 -46.12 -33.70 -28.48
C GLU A 539 -45.87 -32.23 -28.10
N ARG A 540 -46.87 -31.55 -27.51
CA ARG A 540 -46.78 -30.17 -27.02
C ARG A 540 -45.86 -30.07 -25.81
N GLU A 541 -46.08 -30.86 -24.76
CA GLU A 541 -45.28 -30.79 -23.53
C GLU A 541 -43.78 -31.09 -23.78
N VAL A 542 -43.49 -32.00 -24.72
CA VAL A 542 -42.10 -32.30 -25.13
C VAL A 542 -41.44 -31.10 -25.82
N LEU A 543 -42.16 -30.37 -26.68
CA LEU A 543 -41.63 -29.17 -27.34
C LEU A 543 -41.51 -27.98 -26.38
N GLU A 544 -42.48 -27.80 -25.48
CA GLU A 544 -42.46 -26.74 -24.47
C GLU A 544 -41.29 -26.89 -23.50
N MET A 545 -41.01 -28.11 -23.02
CA MET A 545 -39.81 -28.38 -22.21
C MET A 545 -38.52 -28.30 -23.05
N ARG A 546 -38.50 -28.86 -24.27
CA ARG A 546 -37.26 -28.92 -25.07
C ARG A 546 -36.71 -27.55 -25.43
N PHE A 547 -37.59 -26.62 -25.79
CA PHE A 547 -37.26 -25.25 -26.23
C PHE A 547 -37.53 -24.19 -25.16
N GLY A 548 -37.74 -24.60 -23.91
CA GLY A 548 -37.91 -23.66 -22.79
C GLY A 548 -39.04 -22.66 -22.96
N LEU A 549 -40.14 -23.02 -23.64
CA LEU A 549 -41.20 -22.07 -23.96
C LEU A 549 -41.96 -21.57 -22.70
N ASN A 550 -41.89 -22.33 -21.61
CA ASN A 550 -42.45 -21.99 -20.30
C ASN A 550 -41.38 -21.48 -19.32
N ASP A 551 -40.21 -22.12 -19.29
CA ASP A 551 -39.18 -21.90 -18.26
C ASP A 551 -37.97 -21.06 -18.75
N GLY A 552 -37.93 -20.69 -20.03
CA GLY A 552 -36.88 -19.86 -20.64
C GLY A 552 -35.56 -20.56 -20.96
N ASN A 553 -35.41 -21.84 -20.60
CA ASN A 553 -34.19 -22.62 -20.77
C ASN A 553 -34.40 -23.82 -21.70
N ASP A 554 -33.47 -24.02 -22.64
CA ASP A 554 -33.45 -25.20 -23.51
C ASP A 554 -32.99 -26.44 -22.74
N HIS A 555 -33.80 -27.50 -22.74
CA HIS A 555 -33.45 -28.77 -22.10
C HIS A 555 -32.87 -29.78 -23.08
N THR A 556 -31.95 -30.63 -22.63
CA THR A 556 -31.42 -31.69 -23.50
C THR A 556 -32.45 -32.81 -23.71
N LEU A 557 -32.32 -33.58 -24.81
CA LEU A 557 -33.21 -34.71 -25.09
C LEU A 557 -33.16 -35.80 -24.00
N GLU A 558 -32.07 -35.86 -23.24
CA GLU A 558 -31.89 -36.79 -22.12
C GLU A 558 -32.61 -36.31 -20.85
N GLU A 559 -32.56 -35.00 -20.55
CA GLU A 559 -33.32 -34.39 -19.46
C GLU A 559 -34.83 -34.50 -19.67
N VAL A 560 -35.30 -34.18 -20.89
CA VAL A 560 -36.70 -34.35 -21.26
C VAL A 560 -37.08 -35.85 -21.24
N GLY A 561 -36.19 -36.75 -21.66
CA GLY A 561 -36.43 -38.20 -21.54
C GLY A 561 -36.63 -38.66 -20.09
N LYS A 562 -35.83 -38.14 -19.17
CA LYS A 562 -35.94 -38.45 -17.73
C LYS A 562 -37.26 -37.94 -17.13
N SER A 563 -37.73 -36.74 -17.48
CA SER A 563 -38.98 -36.17 -16.93
C SER A 563 -40.22 -36.94 -17.39
N PHE A 564 -40.24 -37.41 -18.64
CA PHE A 564 -41.35 -38.20 -19.20
C PHE A 564 -41.26 -39.70 -18.94
N GLY A 565 -40.15 -40.20 -18.37
CA GLY A 565 -39.91 -41.63 -18.14
C GLY A 565 -39.71 -42.43 -19.42
N VAL A 566 -39.11 -41.82 -20.45
CA VAL A 566 -38.95 -42.39 -21.80
C VAL A 566 -37.51 -42.27 -22.29
N THR A 567 -37.07 -43.17 -23.16
CA THR A 567 -35.73 -43.10 -23.75
C THR A 567 -35.52 -41.85 -24.62
N ARG A 568 -34.28 -41.35 -24.65
CA ARG A 568 -33.84 -40.23 -25.50
C ARG A 568 -34.33 -40.34 -26.95
N GLU A 569 -34.16 -41.53 -27.56
CA GLU A 569 -34.53 -41.78 -28.95
C GLU A 569 -36.04 -41.68 -29.17
N ARG A 570 -36.85 -42.00 -28.16
CA ARG A 570 -38.29 -41.87 -28.25
C ARG A 570 -38.75 -40.42 -28.15
N ILE A 571 -38.10 -39.59 -27.33
CA ILE A 571 -38.35 -38.13 -27.31
C ILE A 571 -38.00 -37.51 -28.68
N ARG A 572 -36.85 -37.88 -29.25
CA ARG A 572 -36.45 -37.46 -30.61
C ARG A 572 -37.48 -37.83 -31.68
N GLN A 573 -38.06 -39.03 -31.61
CA GLN A 573 -39.13 -39.45 -32.53
C GLN A 573 -40.42 -38.64 -32.37
N ILE A 574 -40.79 -38.30 -31.12
CA ILE A 574 -41.96 -37.47 -30.82
C ILE A 574 -41.75 -36.04 -31.35
N GLU A 575 -40.57 -35.48 -31.11
CA GLU A 575 -40.15 -34.16 -31.61
C GLU A 575 -40.17 -34.12 -33.15
N ALA A 576 -39.52 -35.05 -33.83
CA ALA A 576 -39.48 -35.09 -35.30
C ALA A 576 -40.88 -35.22 -35.91
N LYS A 577 -41.77 -35.98 -35.26
CA LYS A 577 -43.17 -36.13 -35.66
C LYS A 577 -43.96 -34.83 -35.44
N ALA A 578 -43.74 -34.15 -34.32
CA ALA A 578 -44.38 -32.87 -33.99
C ALA A 578 -43.93 -31.78 -34.97
N LEU A 579 -42.63 -31.63 -35.21
CA LEU A 579 -42.05 -30.69 -36.18
C LEU A 579 -42.56 -30.96 -37.60
N ARG A 580 -42.70 -32.22 -38.01
CA ARG A 580 -43.29 -32.57 -39.32
C ARG A 580 -44.74 -32.12 -39.46
N LYS A 581 -45.54 -32.16 -38.39
CA LYS A 581 -46.92 -31.65 -38.38
C LYS A 581 -46.95 -30.12 -38.41
N LEU A 582 -46.03 -29.46 -37.72
CA LEU A 582 -45.90 -28.00 -37.72
C LEU A 582 -45.42 -27.45 -39.08
N ARG A 583 -44.65 -28.23 -39.84
CA ARG A 583 -44.17 -27.87 -41.18
C ARG A 583 -45.25 -27.84 -42.27
N HIS A 584 -46.49 -28.25 -41.97
CA HIS A 584 -47.56 -28.23 -42.96
C HIS A 584 -47.90 -26.78 -43.38
N PRO A 585 -48.06 -26.46 -44.68
CA PRO A 585 -48.21 -25.09 -45.18
C PRO A 585 -49.37 -24.29 -44.58
N SER A 586 -50.42 -24.96 -44.12
CA SER A 586 -51.56 -24.32 -43.47
C SER A 586 -51.23 -23.78 -42.06
N ARG A 587 -50.16 -24.28 -41.41
CA ARG A 587 -49.73 -23.92 -40.05
C ARG A 587 -48.48 -23.05 -40.06
N SER A 588 -47.55 -23.31 -40.98
CA SER A 588 -46.32 -22.51 -41.10
C SER A 588 -46.54 -21.12 -41.71
N ARG A 589 -47.69 -20.86 -42.34
CA ARG A 589 -47.96 -19.57 -42.98
C ARG A 589 -48.13 -18.41 -41.98
N SER A 590 -48.70 -18.62 -40.80
CA SER A 590 -48.84 -17.54 -39.79
C SER A 590 -47.53 -17.23 -39.05
N LEU A 591 -46.62 -18.20 -38.95
CA LEU A 591 -45.30 -18.02 -38.32
C LEU A 591 -44.25 -17.50 -39.30
N ARG A 592 -44.51 -17.54 -40.61
CA ARG A 592 -43.57 -17.09 -41.65
C ARG A 592 -43.37 -15.57 -41.64
N ASP A 593 -44.40 -14.83 -41.25
CA ASP A 593 -44.37 -13.36 -41.22
C ASP A 593 -43.50 -12.82 -40.07
N TYR A 594 -43.13 -13.65 -39.08
CA TYR A 594 -42.24 -13.31 -37.97
C TYR A 594 -40.77 -13.76 -38.17
N LEU A 595 -40.46 -14.34 -39.33
CA LEU A 595 -39.10 -14.78 -39.72
C LEU A 595 -38.44 -13.84 -40.75
N GLN A 596 -39.14 -12.80 -41.19
CA GLN A 596 -38.59 -11.67 -41.94
C GLN A 596 -38.20 -10.58 -40.96
#